data_AF-A0A964KD75-F1
#
_entry.id   AF-A0A964KD75-F1
#
_cell.length_a   1.000
_cell.length_b   1.000
_cell.length_c   1.000
_cell.angle_alpha   90.00
_cell.angle_beta   90.00
_cell.angle_gamma   90.00
#
_symmetry.space_group_name_H-M   'P 1'
#
loop_
_entity.id
_entity.type
_entity.pdbx_description
1 polymer ?
#
loop_
_entity_poly.entity_id
_entity_poly.type
_entity_poly.pdbx_seq_one_letter_code
_entity_poly.pdbx_strand_id
1 'polypeptide(L)' 'MSKNVPPHTNEIDRVRIFDTTLRDGEQSPGAAMTHDEKLEVASLLDDMGIDIIEAGFPIAS' A
#
# COMPACT_ATOMS: atom_id res chain seq x y z
N MET A 1 37.15 15.45 -9.13
CA MET A 1 36.41 14.57 -8.20
C MET A 1 35.06 14.27 -8.85
N SER A 2 34.97 13.15 -9.58
CA SER A 2 33.75 12.76 -10.28
C SER A 2 32.75 12.22 -9.27
N LYS A 3 31.58 12.85 -9.15
CA LYS A 3 30.48 12.31 -8.35
C LYS A 3 29.97 11.07 -9.09
N ASN A 4 30.08 9.90 -8.46
CA ASN A 4 29.46 8.67 -8.94
C ASN A 4 27.95 8.90 -9.03
N VAL A 5 27.44 9.03 -10.25
CA VAL A 5 26.00 8.98 -10.54
C VAL A 5 25.62 7.50 -10.46
N PRO A 6 24.67 7.12 -9.59
CA PRO A 6 24.23 5.72 -9.51
C PRO A 6 23.69 5.26 -10.87
N PRO A 7 23.93 4.00 -11.26
CA PRO A 7 23.48 3.51 -12.56
C PRO A 7 21.96 3.57 -12.63
N HIS A 8 21.44 3.92 -13.80
CA HIS A 8 20.02 3.93 -14.09
C HIS A 8 19.41 2.57 -13.70
N THR A 9 18.65 2.54 -12.61
CA THR A 9 17.74 1.43 -12.32
C THR A 9 16.68 1.46 -13.41
N ASN A 10 16.69 0.50 -14.32
CA ASN A 10 15.63 0.36 -15.30
C ASN A 10 14.30 0.23 -14.53
N GLU A 11 13.37 1.16 -14.73
CA GLU A 11 12.00 1.09 -14.19
C GLU A 11 11.31 -0.25 -14.54
N ILE A 12 11.76 -0.91 -15.63
CA ILE A 12 11.29 -2.20 -16.11
C ILE A 12 11.54 -3.34 -15.10
N ASP A 13 12.57 -3.25 -14.27
CA ASP A 13 12.92 -4.30 -13.28
C ASP A 13 12.24 -4.09 -11.92
N ARG A 14 11.51 -2.99 -11.72
CA ARG A 14 10.83 -2.70 -10.45
C ARG A 14 9.45 -3.35 -10.41
N VAL A 15 9.28 -4.33 -9.55
CA VAL A 15 7.95 -4.87 -9.19
C VAL A 15 7.26 -3.87 -8.25
N ARG A 16 6.01 -3.52 -8.56
CA ARG A 16 5.16 -2.68 -7.71
C ARG A 16 4.17 -3.53 -6.96
N ILE A 17 4.00 -3.28 -5.67
CA ILE A 17 3.01 -3.96 -4.85
C ILE A 17 1.73 -3.12 -4.79
N PHE A 18 0.63 -3.75 -5.20
CA PHE A 18 -0.71 -3.21 -5.07
C PHE A 18 -1.44 -4.02 -3.99
N ASP A 19 -1.72 -3.38 -2.87
CA ASP A 19 -2.34 -4.01 -1.70
C ASP A 19 -3.85 -3.71 -1.64
N THR A 20 -4.67 -4.75 -1.43
CA THR A 20 -6.14 -4.65 -1.35
C THR A 20 -6.70 -4.93 0.04
N THR A 21 -5.87 -4.88 1.09
CA THR A 21 -6.27 -5.21 2.46
C THR A 21 -7.44 -4.33 2.94
N LEU A 22 -7.40 -3.03 2.67
CA LEU A 22 -8.45 -2.07 3.07
C LEU A 22 -9.71 -2.13 2.18
N ARG A 23 -9.74 -2.99 1.17
CA ARG A 23 -10.93 -3.21 0.31
C ARG A 23 -11.44 -4.63 0.43
N ASP A 24 -10.68 -5.58 -0.10
CA ASP A 24 -11.08 -6.98 -0.18
C ASP A 24 -10.93 -7.66 1.18
N GLY A 25 -9.88 -7.28 1.93
CA GLY A 25 -9.66 -7.77 3.29
C GLY A 25 -10.82 -7.41 4.22
N GLU A 26 -11.22 -6.14 4.24
CA GLU A 26 -12.38 -5.65 5.02
C GLU A 26 -13.70 -6.39 4.67
N GLN A 27 -13.89 -6.79 3.41
CA GLN A 27 -15.10 -7.49 2.98
C GLN A 27 -15.13 -8.96 3.39
N SER A 28 -14.03 -9.50 3.93
CA SER A 28 -13.97 -10.87 4.40
C SER A 28 -14.79 -11.06 5.69
N PRO A 29 -15.53 -12.17 5.85
CA PRO A 29 -16.32 -12.42 7.06
C PRO A 29 -15.47 -12.34 8.33
N GLY A 30 -15.86 -11.47 9.26
CA GLY A 30 -15.16 -11.27 10.53
C GLY A 30 -13.92 -10.38 10.46
N ALA A 31 -13.63 -9.77 9.31
CA ALA A 31 -12.50 -8.85 9.11
C ALA A 31 -12.94 -7.38 8.91
N ALA A 32 -14.18 -7.06 9.29
CA ALA A 32 -14.68 -5.69 9.24
C ALA A 32 -13.83 -4.78 10.13
N MET A 33 -13.42 -3.63 9.58
CA MET A 33 -12.57 -2.66 10.26
C MET A 33 -13.32 -1.36 10.49
N THR A 34 -13.14 -0.78 11.67
CA THR A 34 -13.53 0.60 11.98
C THR A 34 -12.65 1.59 11.24
N HIS A 35 -13.05 2.87 11.20
CA HIS A 35 -12.26 3.93 10.57
C HIS A 35 -10.84 4.02 11.15
N ASP A 36 -10.71 3.95 12.48
CA ASP A 36 -9.41 4.06 13.16
C ASP A 36 -8.52 2.85 12.86
N GLU A 37 -9.08 1.63 12.84
CA GLU A 37 -8.34 0.42 12.45
C GLU A 37 -7.85 0.51 10.99
N LYS A 38 -8.64 1.10 10.08
CA LYS A 38 -8.20 1.33 8.69
C LYS A 38 -7.02 2.29 8.62
N LEU A 39 -7.01 3.35 9.43
CA LEU A 39 -5.89 4.29 9.49
C LEU A 39 -4.63 3.62 10.04
N GLU A 40 -4.76 2.79 11.07
CA GLU A 40 -3.65 2.02 11.64
C GLU A 40 -3.06 1.04 10.61
N VAL A 41 -3.91 0.26 9.94
CA VAL A 41 -3.47 -0.65 8.86
C VAL A 41 -2.86 0.11 7.69
N ALA A 42 -3.41 1.25 7.29
CA ALA A 42 -2.83 2.09 6.24
C ALA A 42 -1.42 2.56 6.60
N SER A 43 -1.20 2.99 7.84
CA SER A 43 0.12 3.40 8.34
C SER A 43 1.11 2.23 8.31
N LEU A 44 0.67 1.03 8.70
CA LEU A 44 1.52 -0.17 8.67
C LEU A 44 1.92 -0.55 7.22
N LEU A 45 0.98 -0.46 6.28
CA LEU A 45 1.26 -0.73 4.86
C LEU A 45 2.23 0.31 4.26
N ASP A 46 2.11 1.58 4.65
CA ASP A 46 3.05 2.63 4.25
C ASP A 46 4.46 2.39 4.81
N ASP A 47 4.56 2.06 6.11
CA ASP A 47 5.82 1.70 6.77
C ASP A 47 6.50 0.47 6.14
N MET A 48 5.70 -0.47 5.59
CA MET A 48 6.20 -1.63 4.85
C MET A 48 6.71 -1.29 3.44
N GLY A 49 6.51 -0.06 2.96
CA GLY A 49 6.96 0.40 1.65
C GLY A 49 6.09 -0.09 0.50
N ILE A 50 4.80 -0.33 0.74
CA ILE A 50 3.84 -0.71 -0.30
C ILE A 50 3.67 0.43 -1.31
N ASP A 51 3.74 0.13 -2.60
CA ASP A 51 3.69 1.17 -3.63
C ASP A 51 2.29 1.77 -3.81
N ILE A 52 1.23 0.98 -3.62
CA ILE A 52 -0.17 1.38 -3.79
C ILE A 52 -1.05 0.65 -2.78
N ILE A 53 -1.86 1.39 -2.02
CA ILE A 53 -2.85 0.86 -1.08
C ILE A 53 -4.26 1.20 -1.62
N GLU A 54 -5.12 0.19 -1.80
CA GLU A 54 -6.51 0.39 -2.21
C GLU A 54 -7.41 0.61 -0.99
N ALA A 55 -7.83 1.85 -0.75
CA ALA A 55 -8.54 2.28 0.47
C ALA A 55 -10.01 1.82 0.60
N GLY A 56 -10.54 1.01 -0.30
CA GLY A 56 -11.94 0.56 -0.29
C GLY A 56 -12.91 1.43 -1.08
N PHE A 57 -14.20 1.43 -0.70
CA PHE A 57 -15.28 2.16 -1.38
C PHE A 57 -15.72 3.41 -0.60
N PRO A 58 -15.56 4.64 -1.13
CA PRO A 58 -15.89 5.88 -0.42
C PRO A 58 -17.35 6.06 -0.01
N ILE A 59 -18.25 5.25 -0.58
CA ILE A 59 -19.69 5.28 -0.25
C ILE A 59 -20.06 4.29 0.86
N ALA A 60 -19.13 3.39 1.22
CA ALA A 60 -19.30 2.36 2.23
C ALA A 60 -18.50 2.63 3.51
N SER A 61 -17.71 3.73 3.55
CA SER A 61 -16.80 4.09 4.64
C SER A 61 -17.05 5.46 5.24
#